data_AF-A0A3M2DXC1-F1
#
_entry.id   AF-A0A3M2DXC1-F1
#
_cell.length_a   1.000
_cell.length_b   1.000
_cell.length_c   1.000
_cell.angle_alpha   90.00
_cell.angle_beta   90.00
_cell.angle_gamma   90.00
#
_symmetry.space_group_name_H-M   'P 1'
#
loop_
_entity.id
_entity.type
_entity.pdbx_description
1 polymer ?
#
loop_
_entity_poly.entity_id
_entity_poly.type
_entity_poly.pdbx_seq_one_letter_code
_entity_poly.pdbx_strand_id
1 'polypeptide(L)' 'HVWYWQDREMARVDLPVRSSNWRTWSSKRILPEWTGPWRVVVEDAAGKVVAEKVFRVEAP' A
#
# COMPACT_ATOMS: atom_id res chain seq x y z
N HIS A 1 -5.96 0.34 1.37
CA HIS A 1 -4.55 0.46 0.97
C HIS A 1 -4.32 -0.30 -0.32
N VAL A 2 -3.69 0.32 -1.30
CA VAL A 2 -3.37 -0.28 -2.61
C VAL A 2 -1.85 -0.34 -2.77
N TRP A 3 -1.33 -1.53 -3.03
CA TRP A 3 0.09 -1.82 -3.14
C TRP A 3 0.48 -1.92 -4.61
N TYR A 4 1.45 -1.13 -5.03
CA TYR A 4 2.01 -1.10 -6.37
C TYR A 4 3.48 -1.49 -6.35
N TRP A 5 3.88 -2.35 -7.28
CA TRP A 5 5.27 -2.69 -7.57
C TRP A 5 5.53 -2.40 -9.04
N GLN A 6 6.52 -1.55 -9.35
CA GLN A 6 6.79 -1.11 -10.73
C GLN A 6 5.52 -0.65 -11.47
N ASP A 7 4.70 0.18 -10.81
CA ASP A 7 3.41 0.68 -11.29
C ASP A 7 2.31 -0.37 -11.52
N ARG A 8 2.57 -1.65 -11.23
CA ARG A 8 1.57 -2.71 -11.26
C ARG A 8 0.88 -2.88 -9.91
N GLU A 9 -0.45 -2.85 -9.89
CA GLU A 9 -1.23 -3.17 -8.68
C GLU A 9 -0.99 -4.65 -8.30
N MET A 10 -0.45 -4.87 -7.10
CA MET A 10 -0.12 -6.19 -6.56
C MET A 10 -1.06 -6.65 -5.46
N ALA A 11 -1.75 -5.72 -4.79
CA ALA A 11 -2.78 -6.02 -3.80
C ALA A 11 -3.60 -4.77 -3.48
N ARG A 12 -4.89 -4.99 -3.22
CA ARG A 12 -5.80 -4.02 -2.63
C ARG A 12 -6.33 -4.61 -1.33
N VAL A 13 -6.20 -3.84 -0.25
CA VAL A 13 -6.61 -4.24 1.09
C VAL A 13 -7.60 -3.21 1.61
N ASP A 14 -8.85 -3.62 1.78
CA ASP A 14 -9.88 -2.80 2.38
C ASP A 14 -9.72 -2.83 3.91
N LEU A 15 -9.56 -1.63 4.48
CA LEU A 15 -9.36 -1.47 5.91
C LEU A 15 -10.53 -0.66 6.48
N PRO A 16 -11.28 -1.20 7.46
CA PRO A 16 -12.41 -0.47 8.03
C PRO A 16 -11.92 0.71 8.87
N VAL A 17 -12.50 1.89 8.63
CA VAL A 17 -12.32 3.10 9.44
C VAL A 17 -13.57 3.27 10.30
N ARG A 18 -13.44 3.14 11.63
CA ARG A 18 -14.58 3.12 12.56
C ARG A 18 -14.74 4.36 13.43
N SER A 19 -13.81 5.32 13.35
CA SER A 19 -13.85 6.58 14.11
C SER A 19 -12.94 7.64 13.47
N SER A 20 -13.08 8.89 13.90
CA SER A 20 -12.28 10.04 13.43
C SER A 20 -10.79 9.91 13.77
N ASN A 21 -10.46 9.32 14.91
CA ASN A 21 -9.08 8.98 15.27
C ASN A 21 -8.94 7.45 15.28
N TRP A 22 -8.72 6.88 14.09
CA TRP A 22 -8.57 5.45 13.88
C TRP A 22 -7.23 5.17 13.22
N ARG A 23 -6.52 4.16 13.71
CA ARG A 23 -5.28 3.68 13.09
C ARG A 23 -5.52 2.28 12.56
N THR A 24 -5.09 2.06 11.33
CA THR A 24 -5.13 0.75 10.69
C THR A 24 -3.84 0.57 9.90
N TRP A 25 -3.49 -0.68 9.64
CA TRP A 25 -2.28 -1.02 8.91
C TRP A 25 -2.56 -2.23 8.02
N SER A 26 -1.78 -2.32 6.95
CA SER A 26 -1.69 -3.51 6.12
C SER A 26 -0.23 -3.87 5.98
N SER A 27 0.07 -5.15 5.87
CA SER A 27 1.40 -5.64 5.54
C SER A 27 1.34 -6.47 4.25
N LYS A 28 2.45 -6.52 3.53
CA LYS A 28 2.63 -7.38 2.36
C LYS A 28 3.97 -8.07 2.47
N ARG A 29 3.99 -9.39 2.32
CA ARG A 29 5.23 -10.14 2.20
C ARG A 29 5.78 -9.92 0.79
N ILE A 30 7.00 -9.40 0.71
CA ILE A 30 7.68 -9.08 -0.55
C ILE A 30 8.68 -10.19 -0.83
N LEU A 31 8.53 -10.86 -1.97
CA LEU A 31 9.45 -11.90 -2.42
C LEU A 31 10.72 -11.26 -3.01
N PRO A 32 11.88 -11.96 -3.03
CA PRO A 32 13.12 -11.43 -3.60
C PRO A 32 12.99 -11.00 -5.08
N GLU A 33 12.14 -11.69 -5.83
CA GLU A 33 11.78 -11.35 -7.21
C GLU A 33 11.01 -10.03 -7.36
N TRP A 34 10.42 -9.51 -6.29
CA TRP A 34 9.70 -8.23 -6.26
C TRP A 34 10.50 -7.12 -5.58
N THR A 35 11.82 -7.20 -5.66
CA THR A 35 12.70 -6.09 -5.28
C THR A 35 12.52 -4.89 -6.21
N GLY A 36 12.98 -3.72 -5.79
CA GLY A 36 12.83 -2.47 -6.54
C GLY A 36 11.78 -1.52 -5.96
N PRO A 37 11.21 -0.62 -6.79
CA PRO A 37 10.35 0.46 -6.33
C PRO A 37 8.96 -0.06 -5.96
N TRP A 38 8.50 0.36 -4.78
CA TRP A 38 7.18 0.11 -4.25
C TRP A 38 6.47 1.41 -3.93
N ARG A 39 5.16 1.39 -4.13
CA ARG A 39 4.28 2.49 -3.76
C ARG A 39 3.04 1.94 -3.06
N VAL A 40 2.67 2.54 -1.94
CA VAL A 40 1.42 2.27 -1.25
C VAL A 40 0.56 3.51 -1.31
N VAL A 41 -0.63 3.36 -1.86
CA VAL A 41 -1.63 4.42 -1.96
C VAL A 41 -2.74 4.13 -0.96
N VAL A 42 -3.10 5.15 -0.18
CA VAL A 42 -4.25 5.12 0.72
C VAL A 42 -5.39 5.82 -0.01
N GLU A 43 -6.42 5.07 -0.35
CA GLU A 43 -7.64 5.58 -0.97
C GLU A 43 -8.77 5.59 0.07
N ASP A 44 -9.66 6.58 -0.03
CA ASP A 44 -10.93 6.58 0.69
C ASP A 44 -11.99 5.71 -0.02
N ALA A 45 -13.19 5.64 0.56
CA ALA A 45 -14.30 4.86 0.02
C ALA A 45 -14.78 5.34 -1.37
N ALA A 46 -14.45 6.56 -1.78
CA ALA A 46 -14.76 7.10 -3.10
C ALA A 46 -13.62 6.87 -4.12
N GLY A 47 -12.55 6.18 -3.72
CA GLY A 47 -11.37 5.96 -4.56
C GLY A 47 -10.45 7.17 -4.65
N LYS A 48 -10.64 8.19 -3.81
CA LYS A 48 -9.77 9.37 -3.78
C LYS A 48 -8.51 9.06 -2.97
N VAL A 49 -7.35 9.41 -3.53
CA VAL A 49 -6.07 9.29 -2.82
C VAL A 49 -6.02 10.27 -1.64
N VAL A 50 -5.87 9.73 -0.45
CA VAL A 50 -5.72 10.46 0.82
C VAL A 50 -4.25 10.60 1.19
N ALA A 51 -3.45 9.57 0.92
CA ALA A 51 -2.02 9.57 1.18
C ALA A 51 -1.30 8.60 0.25
N GLU A 52 0.00 8.86 0.05
CA GLU A 52 0.88 8.01 -0.73
C GLU A 52 2.20 7.84 0.00
N LYS A 53 2.76 6.63 -0.07
CA LYS A 53 4.10 6.33 0.43
C LYS A 53 4.87 5.54 -0.61
N VAL A 54 6.01 6.09 -1.03
CA VAL A 54 6.96 5.43 -1.93
C VAL A 54 8.15 4.94 -1.10
N PHE A 55 8.62 3.73 -1.40
CA PHE A 55 9.82 3.15 -0.82
C PHE A 55 10.45 2.15 -1.81
N ARG A 56 11.67 1.71 -1.53
CA ARG A 56 12.38 0.72 -2.34
C ARG A 56 12.70 -0.48 -1.46
N VAL A 57 12.54 -1.69 -2.01
CA VAL A 57 13.00 -2.92 -1.38
C VAL A 57 14.28 -3.35 -2.07
N GLU A 58 15.33 -3.55 -1.28
CA GLU A 58 16.63 -4.02 -1.74
C GLU A 58 16.69 -5.54 -1.63
N ALA A 59 17.48 -6.16 -2.52
CA ALA A 59 17.78 -7.57 -2.39
C ALA A 59 18.61 -7.80 -1.11
N PRO A 60 18.38 -8.90 -0.39
CA PRO A 60 19.18 -9.27 0.77
C PRO A 60 20.64 -9.57 0.43
#